data_AF-A0A432G170-F1
#
_entry.id   AF-A0A432G170-F1
#
_cell.length_a   1.000
_cell.length_b   1.000
_cell.length_c   1.000
_cell.angle_alpha   90.00
_cell.angle_beta   90.00
_cell.angle_gamma   90.00
#
_symmetry.space_group_name_H-M   'P 1'
#
loop_
_entity.id
_entity.type
_entity.pdbx_description
1 polymer ?
#
loop_
_entity_poly.entity_id
_entity_poly.type
_entity_poly.pdbx_seq_one_letter_code
_entity_poly.pdbx_strand_id
1 'polypeptide(L)'
;RREVTEETGIDDLEFPWGTEYIETEPYGSGRRRTVARYYLATTRTREVELPVNPELGKPEHDEYRWADYDEARSLLGERVGKVLEWAAERSGCR
;
A
#
# COMPACT_ATOMS: atom_id res chain seq x y z
N ARG A 1 5.75 8.36 2.55
CA ARG A 1 6.39 9.24 1.52
C ARG A 1 7.76 8.69 1.16
N ARG A 2 8.79 8.77 2.03
CA ARG A 2 10.14 8.22 1.75
C ARG A 2 10.13 6.77 1.25
N GLU A 3 9.48 5.86 1.98
CA GLU A 3 9.40 4.43 1.60
C GLU A 3 8.78 4.22 0.22
N VAL A 4 7.64 4.87 -0.06
CA VAL A 4 6.98 4.76 -1.37
C VAL A 4 7.91 5.22 -2.49
N THR A 5 8.63 6.34 -2.32
CA THR A 5 9.59 6.79 -3.32
C THR A 5 10.74 5.80 -3.51
N GLU A 6 11.28 5.23 -2.43
CA GLU A 6 12.39 4.28 -2.48
C GLU A 6 12.00 2.92 -3.07
N GLU A 7 10.75 2.46 -2.87
CA GLU A 7 10.30 1.13 -3.29
C GLU A 7 9.51 1.12 -4.60
N THR A 8 8.98 2.26 -5.03
CA THR A 8 8.09 2.34 -6.22
C THR A 8 8.51 3.41 -7.24
N GLY A 9 9.43 4.31 -6.87
CA GLY A 9 9.78 5.49 -7.67
C GLY A 9 8.73 6.62 -7.62
N ILE A 10 7.58 6.42 -6.96
CA ILE A 10 6.52 7.43 -6.88
C ILE A 10 6.91 8.52 -5.87
N ASP A 11 7.07 9.75 -6.35
CA ASP A 11 7.41 10.93 -5.54
C ASP A 11 6.33 12.02 -5.50
N ASP A 12 5.28 11.90 -6.32
CA ASP A 12 4.22 12.89 -6.51
C ASP A 12 2.96 12.60 -5.66
N LEU A 13 3.11 11.95 -4.51
CA LEU A 13 1.99 11.61 -3.63
C LEU A 13 1.28 12.85 -3.08
N GLU A 14 0.00 12.97 -3.42
CA GLU A 14 -0.92 13.94 -2.87
C GLU A 14 -1.87 13.26 -1.87
N PHE A 15 -2.25 13.97 -0.81
CA PHE A 15 -3.11 13.45 0.26
C PHE A 15 -4.40 14.28 0.34
N PRO A 16 -5.27 14.23 -0.69
CA PRO A 16 -6.45 15.09 -0.78
C PRO A 16 -7.48 14.79 0.33
N TRP A 17 -7.44 13.58 0.90
CA TRP A 17 -8.28 13.16 2.02
C TRP A 17 -7.60 13.32 3.40
N GLY A 18 -6.49 14.04 3.46
CA GLY A 18 -5.70 14.24 4.67
C GLY A 18 -4.72 13.10 4.97
N THR A 19 -4.08 13.19 6.13
CA THR A 19 -3.05 12.22 6.58
C THR A 19 -3.57 11.27 7.66
N GLU A 20 -4.89 11.06 7.68
CA GLU A 20 -5.50 10.04 8.52
C GLU A 20 -5.09 8.65 8.04
N TYR A 21 -5.14 7.69 8.95
CA TYR A 21 -4.65 6.34 8.72
C TYR A 21 -5.59 5.31 9.31
N ILE A 22 -5.47 4.08 8.82
CA ILE A 22 -6.05 2.90 9.44
C ILE A 22 -4.94 1.93 9.85
N GLU A 23 -5.12 1.27 10.99
CA GLU A 23 -4.22 0.23 11.48
C GLU A 23 -4.86 -1.14 11.30
N THR A 24 -4.07 -2.12 10.88
CA THR A 24 -4.54 -3.51 10.81
C THR A 24 -4.39 -4.22 12.15
N GLU A 25 -5.09 -5.33 12.34
CA GLU A 25 -4.83 -6.22 13.47
C GLU A 25 -3.35 -6.67 13.51
N PRO A 26 -2.76 -6.85 14.71
CA PRO A 26 -1.36 -7.26 14.82
C PRO A 26 -1.10 -8.60 14.13
N TYR A 27 -0.05 -8.72 13.33
CA TYR A 27 0.29 -9.93 12.57
C TYR A 27 1.75 -10.35 12.74
N GLY A 28 2.09 -11.56 12.28
CA GLY A 28 3.40 -12.19 12.47
C GLY A 28 3.32 -13.42 13.36
N SER A 29 4.39 -14.21 13.37
CA SER A 29 4.49 -15.47 14.13
C SER A 29 5.32 -15.31 15.40
N GLY A 30 4.97 -16.09 16.43
CA GLY A 30 5.70 -16.11 17.70
C GLY A 30 5.53 -14.82 18.53
N ARG A 31 6.62 -14.36 19.15
CA ARG A 31 6.61 -13.20 20.08
C ARG A 31 6.64 -11.83 19.40
N ARG A 32 6.86 -11.79 18.08
CA ARG A 32 6.85 -10.53 17.31
C ARG A 32 5.51 -10.39 16.61
N ARG A 33 4.75 -9.40 17.03
CA ARG A 33 3.49 -8.97 16.42
C ARG A 33 3.68 -7.54 15.93
N THR A 34 3.40 -7.31 14.65
CA THR A 34 3.53 -6.01 14.00
C THR A 34 2.15 -5.45 13.70
N VAL A 35 1.95 -4.16 13.95
CA VAL A 35 0.77 -3.41 13.50
C VAL A 35 1.20 -2.59 12.30
N ALA A 36 0.54 -2.77 11.16
CA ALA A 36 0.79 -1.98 9.97
C ALA A 36 -0.18 -0.79 9.94
N ARG A 37 0.34 0.38 9.57
CA ARG A 37 -0.41 1.62 9.40
C ARG A 37 -0.47 1.96 7.90
N TYR A 38 -1.68 2.20 7.42
CA TYR A 38 -1.93 2.51 6.02
C TYR A 38 -2.43 3.95 5.87
N TYR A 39 -1.97 4.60 4.82
CA TYR A 39 -2.36 5.95 4.43
C TYR A 39 -2.95 5.94 3.03
N LEU A 40 -3.83 6.88 2.73
CA LEU A 40 -4.45 7.03 1.42
C LEU A 40 -3.88 8.25 0.70
N ALA A 41 -3.44 8.06 -0.54
CA ALA A 41 -2.88 9.11 -1.39
C ALA A 41 -3.30 8.91 -2.85
N THR A 42 -3.18 9.97 -3.65
CA THR A 42 -3.26 9.93 -5.11
C THR A 42 -1.90 10.18 -5.73
N THR A 43 -1.70 9.64 -6.93
CA THR A 43 -0.53 9.89 -7.75
C THR A 43 -0.97 9.99 -9.21
N ARG A 44 -0.24 10.77 -10.03
CA ARG A 44 -0.39 10.76 -11.49
C ARG A 44 0.63 9.84 -12.16
N THR A 45 1.64 9.39 -11.40
CA THR A 45 2.65 8.44 -11.82
C THR A 45 1.98 7.07 -12.04
N ARG A 46 2.10 6.56 -13.27
CA ARG A 46 1.56 5.25 -13.66
C ARG A 46 2.63 4.16 -13.70
N GLU A 47 3.86 4.54 -14.01
CA GLU A 47 4.97 3.61 -14.09
C GLU A 47 5.55 3.43 -12.69
N VAL A 48 5.55 2.19 -12.20
CA VAL A 48 6.15 1.81 -10.92
C VAL A 48 7.46 1.11 -11.19
N GLU A 49 8.51 1.56 -10.52
CA GLU A 49 9.81 0.89 -10.51
C GLU A 49 9.88 -0.05 -9.30
N LEU A 50 10.40 -1.27 -9.46
CA LEU A 50 10.63 -2.21 -8.35
C LEU A 50 12.15 -2.38 -8.14
N PRO A 51 12.83 -1.41 -7.49
CA PRO A 51 14.27 -1.45 -7.33
C PRO A 51 14.72 -2.60 -6.44
N VAL A 52 15.94 -3.07 -6.69
CA VAL A 52 16.61 -4.07 -5.86
C VAL A 52 16.99 -3.43 -4.54
N ASN A 53 16.51 -3.99 -3.42
CA ASN A 53 16.93 -3.54 -2.10
C ASN A 53 18.37 -4.03 -1.84
N PRO A 54 19.35 -3.12 -1.65
CA PRO A 54 20.76 -3.49 -1.50
C PRO A 54 21.05 -4.31 -0.23
N GLU A 55 20.21 -4.23 0.81
CA GLU A 55 20.35 -5.06 2.02
C GLU A 55 19.83 -6.49 1.82
N LEU A 56 18.85 -6.68 0.95
CA LEU A 56 18.23 -7.99 0.64
C LEU A 56 18.86 -8.68 -0.58
N GLY A 57 19.55 -7.93 -1.45
CA GLY A 57 20.15 -8.43 -2.69
C GLY A 57 19.14 -8.82 -3.78
N LYS A 58 17.85 -8.52 -3.59
CA LYS A 58 16.75 -8.77 -4.51
C LYS A 58 15.68 -7.66 -4.38
N PRO A 59 14.77 -7.50 -5.36
CA PRO A 59 13.60 -6.64 -5.18
C PRO A 59 12.82 -7.06 -3.94
N GLU A 60 12.28 -6.08 -3.23
CA GLU A 60 11.39 -6.35 -2.08
C GLU A 60 10.04 -6.89 -2.54
N HIS A 61 9.58 -6.43 -3.71
CA HIS A 61 8.34 -6.86 -4.35
C HIS A 61 8.65 -7.56 -5.67
N ASP A 62 7.94 -8.66 -5.94
CA ASP A 62 8.14 -9.47 -7.14
C ASP A 62 7.37 -8.91 -8.37
N GLU A 63 6.22 -8.27 -8.16
CA GLU A 63 5.35 -7.74 -9.21
C GLU A 63 4.51 -6.54 -8.73
N TYR A 64 4.00 -5.75 -9.67
CA TYR A 64 3.01 -4.71 -9.40
C TYR A 64 1.94 -4.68 -10.48
N ARG A 65 0.78 -4.13 -10.13
CA ARG A 65 -0.24 -3.73 -11.09
C ARG A 65 -1.15 -2.65 -10.50
N TRP A 66 -1.72 -1.82 -11.37
CA TRP A 66 -2.88 -1.01 -11.04
C TRP A 66 -4.13 -1.87 -11.19
N ALA A 67 -5.05 -1.77 -10.23
CA ALA A 67 -6.29 -2.53 -10.18
C ALA A 67 -7.43 -1.59 -9.81
N ASP A 68 -8.63 -1.85 -10.34
CA ASP A 68 -9.85 -1.23 -9.80
C ASP A 68 -10.22 -1.85 -8.44
N TYR A 69 -11.28 -1.34 -7.81
CA TYR A 69 -11.67 -1.77 -6.47
C TYR A 69 -12.03 -3.25 -6.42
N ASP A 70 -12.85 -3.73 -7.35
CA ASP A 70 -13.34 -5.11 -7.35
C ASP A 70 -12.18 -6.09 -7.61
N GLU A 71 -11.32 -5.73 -8.55
CA GLU A 71 -10.13 -6.51 -8.89
C GLU A 71 -9.15 -6.57 -7.70
N ALA A 72 -8.87 -5.42 -7.06
CA ALA A 72 -8.04 -5.36 -5.85
C ALA A 72 -8.67 -6.18 -4.71
N ARG A 73 -9.99 -6.10 -4.50
CA ARG A 73 -10.69 -6.83 -3.44
C ARG A 73 -10.60 -8.35 -3.61
N SER A 74 -10.53 -8.83 -4.86
CA SER A 74 -10.38 -10.24 -5.20
C SER A 74 -8.98 -10.79 -4.90
N LEU A 75 -7.94 -9.96 -4.98
CA LEU A 75 -6.55 -10.34 -4.73
C LEU A 75 -6.14 -10.24 -3.26
N LEU A 76 -6.69 -9.24 -2.55
CA LEU A 76 -6.23 -8.93 -1.20
C LEU A 76 -6.81 -9.90 -0.17
N GLY A 77 -5.94 -10.37 0.73
CA GLY A 77 -6.35 -11.11 1.91
C GLY A 77 -7.20 -10.24 2.86
N GLU A 78 -7.99 -10.90 3.71
CA GLU A 78 -9.00 -10.28 4.59
C GLU A 78 -8.51 -9.02 5.32
N ARG A 79 -7.29 -9.08 5.89
CA ARG A 79 -6.69 -7.97 6.64
C ARG A 79 -6.51 -6.71 5.80
N VAL A 80 -5.97 -6.85 4.58
CA VAL A 80 -5.73 -5.70 3.70
C VAL A 80 -7.02 -5.32 2.96
N GLY A 81 -7.96 -6.26 2.78
CA GLY A 81 -9.31 -5.97 2.30
C GLY A 81 -10.03 -4.92 3.15
N LYS A 82 -9.90 -4.97 4.49
CA LYS A 82 -10.44 -3.93 5.39
C LYS A 82 -9.84 -2.54 5.14
N VAL A 83 -8.57 -2.48 4.76
CA VAL A 83 -7.90 -1.22 4.39
C VAL A 83 -8.43 -0.69 3.06
N LEU A 84 -8.65 -1.57 2.08
CA LEU A 84 -9.23 -1.21 0.79
C LEU A 84 -10.66 -0.67 0.96
N GLU A 85 -11.48 -1.32 1.79
CA GLU A 85 -12.84 -0.88 2.12
C GLU A 85 -12.83 0.53 2.75
N TRP A 86 -11.96 0.75 3.74
CA TRP A 86 -11.74 2.08 4.34
C TRP A 86 -11.33 3.13 3.29
N ALA A 87 -10.40 2.78 2.39
CA ALA A 87 -9.93 3.70 1.35
C ALA A 87 -11.05 4.07 0.35
N ALA A 88 -11.91 3.12 -0.02
CA ALA A 88 -13.04 3.36 -0.90
C ALA A 88 -14.12 4.24 -0.25
N GLU A 89 -14.41 4.03 1.04
CA GLU A 89 -15.33 4.90 1.80
C GLU A 89 -14.82 6.35 1.88
N ARG A 90 -13.51 6.51 2.05
CA ARG A 90 -12.83 7.82 2.15
C ARG A 90 -12.77 8.56 0.83
N SER A 91 -12.43 7.86 -0.24
CA SER A 91 -12.25 8.44 -1.56
C SER A 91 -13.55 8.61 -2.34
N GLY A 92 -14.56 7.80 -2.03
CA GLY A 92 -15.75 7.65 -2.87
C GLY A 92 -15.49 6.88 -4.16
N CYS A 93 -14.28 6.34 -4.36
CA CYS A 93 -13.91 5.53 -5.51
C CYS A 93 -14.20 4.05 -5.22
N ARG A 94 -15.07 3.45 -6.03
CA ARG A 94 -15.32 2.02 -6.14
C ARG A 94 -15.29 1.66 -7.62
#